data_AF-E2AN22-F1
#
_entry.id   AF-E2AN22-F1
#
_cell.length_a   1.000
_cell.length_b   1.000
_cell.length_c   1.000
_cell.angle_alpha   90.00
_cell.angle_beta   90.00
_cell.angle_gamma   90.00
#
_symmetry.space_group_name_H-M   'P 1'
#
loop_
_entity.id
_entity.type
_entity.pdbx_description
1 polymer ?
#
loop_
_entity_poly.entity_id
_entity_poly.type
_entity_poly.pdbx_seq_one_letter_code
_entity_poly.pdbx_strand_id
1 'polypeptide(L)'
;MENNASSIAKEDQYIGAFLKNGIIRGITYQIKFLTWATWKMISKENASKWWLGSEVYEARGFHDLVLKYVNDAVDEDGKTSDKKYMYRFVQIKHMACLTGGTKISMHHLLSVEKEQCQYSLLYLFKSYVKMIGKFENITPEQIVDMTVFTNRNIHSSLEFLVPVDNDEIFSFEGKGKRYRFNLDVLRTISNPIIKYLRTISNNETYIWDFLSKLVFAVGQPSEPELEELVVKDMGRVYNTPQIFYNDLFKNVLDWFLILEKNRAPYLTEERVRNQLKKLEDMLLTEKETTTHITADSLTLSNLLLS
;
A
#
# COMPACT_ATOMS: atom_id res chain seq x y z
N MET A 1 1.29 48.83 -16.22
CA MET A 1 0.54 47.62 -16.62
C MET A 1 1.42 46.34 -16.64
N GLU A 2 2.47 46.25 -15.82
CA GLU A 2 3.42 45.11 -15.84
C GLU A 2 3.33 44.16 -14.64
N ASN A 3 2.45 44.40 -13.65
CA ASN A 3 2.39 43.57 -12.43
C ASN A 3 1.47 42.34 -12.51
N ASN A 4 0.66 42.17 -13.56
CA ASN A 4 -0.27 41.03 -13.67
C ASN A 4 0.33 39.79 -14.33
N ALA A 5 1.33 39.92 -15.21
CA ALA A 5 1.92 38.76 -15.90
C ALA A 5 2.82 37.92 -14.97
N SER A 6 3.52 38.57 -14.03
CA SER A 6 4.40 37.92 -13.05
C SER A 6 3.63 37.19 -11.94
N SER A 7 2.43 37.64 -11.56
CA SER A 7 1.62 36.96 -10.54
C SER A 7 0.95 35.70 -11.10
N ILE A 8 0.41 35.77 -12.32
CA ILE A 8 -0.24 34.64 -13.00
C ILE A 8 0.77 33.52 -13.27
N ALA A 9 1.97 33.84 -13.77
CA ALA A 9 3.02 32.84 -14.02
C ALA A 9 3.51 32.13 -12.74
N LYS A 10 3.49 32.79 -11.58
CA LYS A 10 3.84 32.19 -10.28
C LYS A 10 2.74 31.29 -9.73
N GLU A 11 1.48 31.67 -9.95
CA GLU A 11 0.31 30.88 -9.55
C GLU A 11 0.19 29.60 -10.39
N ASP A 12 0.43 29.69 -11.69
CA ASP A 12 0.47 28.53 -12.61
C ASP A 12 1.63 27.58 -12.28
N GLN A 13 2.82 28.11 -11.94
CA GLN A 13 3.95 27.30 -11.48
C GLN A 13 3.65 26.59 -10.16
N TYR A 14 2.91 27.23 -9.25
CA TYR A 14 2.48 26.62 -7.99
C TYR A 14 1.46 25.49 -8.22
N ILE A 15 0.47 25.68 -9.10
CA ILE A 15 -0.51 24.65 -9.46
C ILE A 15 0.17 23.47 -10.15
N GLY A 16 1.05 23.73 -11.12
CA GLY A 16 1.81 22.69 -11.82
C GLY A 16 2.70 21.88 -10.87
N ALA A 17 3.40 22.55 -9.94
CA ALA A 17 4.21 21.89 -8.92
C ALA A 17 3.35 21.07 -7.94
N PHE A 18 2.18 21.58 -7.53
CA PHE A 18 1.25 20.89 -6.65
C PHE A 18 0.66 19.63 -7.29
N LEU A 19 0.24 19.72 -8.56
CA LEU A 19 -0.27 18.58 -9.31
C LEU A 19 0.81 17.52 -9.53
N LYS A 20 2.00 17.93 -9.99
CA LYS A 20 3.10 17.01 -10.30
C LYS A 20 3.72 16.37 -9.06
N ASN A 21 4.08 17.18 -8.06
CA ASN A 21 4.82 16.70 -6.88
C ASN A 21 3.91 16.20 -5.75
N GLY A 22 2.64 16.61 -5.74
CA GLY A 22 1.64 16.20 -4.77
C GLY A 22 0.76 15.06 -5.28
N ILE A 23 -0.24 15.41 -6.09
CA ILE A 23 -1.34 14.50 -6.45
C ILE A 23 -0.87 13.35 -7.34
N ILE A 24 -0.25 13.65 -8.49
CA ILE A 24 0.14 12.63 -9.47
C ILE A 24 1.15 11.68 -8.84
N ARG A 25 2.19 12.22 -8.19
CA ARG A 25 3.21 11.41 -7.51
C ARG A 25 2.64 10.50 -6.43
N GLY A 26 1.69 11.01 -5.64
CA GLY A 26 0.99 10.21 -4.63
C GLY A 26 0.23 9.04 -5.24
N ILE A 27 -0.57 9.31 -6.28
CA ILE A 27 -1.35 8.30 -7.00
C ILE A 27 -0.44 7.26 -7.67
N THR A 28 0.59 7.70 -8.40
CA THR A 28 1.54 6.78 -9.06
C THR A 28 2.21 5.85 -8.05
N TYR A 29 2.65 6.39 -6.91
CA TYR A 29 3.26 5.58 -5.86
C TYR A 29 2.28 4.54 -5.29
N GLN A 30 1.03 4.94 -5.03
CA GLN A 30 -0.01 4.05 -4.53
C GLN A 30 -0.31 2.93 -5.53
N ILE A 31 -0.43 3.23 -6.82
CA ILE A 31 -0.66 2.22 -7.86
C ILE A 31 0.51 1.24 -7.96
N LYS A 32 1.76 1.72 -7.91
CA LYS A 32 2.94 0.84 -7.88
C LYS A 32 2.94 -0.06 -6.65
N PHE A 33 2.54 0.45 -5.49
CA PHE A 33 2.45 -0.36 -4.28
C PHE A 33 1.29 -1.38 -4.33
N LEU A 34 0.14 -0.99 -4.91
CA LEU A 34 -0.97 -1.91 -5.19
C LEU A 34 -0.56 -3.00 -6.19
N THR A 35 0.25 -2.65 -7.18
CA THR A 35 0.84 -3.60 -8.16
C THR A 35 1.74 -4.61 -7.45
N TRP A 36 2.62 -4.14 -6.56
CA TRP A 36 3.44 -5.00 -5.71
C TRP A 36 2.58 -5.95 -4.86
N ALA A 37 1.62 -5.43 -4.11
CA ALA A 37 0.75 -6.25 -3.26
C ALA A 37 -0.03 -7.28 -4.08
N THR A 38 -0.53 -6.91 -5.26
CA THR A 38 -1.21 -7.81 -6.20
C THR A 38 -0.29 -8.94 -6.65
N TRP A 39 0.94 -8.61 -7.05
CA TRP A 39 1.95 -9.60 -7.43
C TRP A 39 2.25 -10.55 -6.28
N LYS A 40 2.52 -10.05 -5.06
CA LYS A 40 2.80 -10.90 -3.90
C LYS A 40 1.65 -11.84 -3.56
N MET A 41 0.41 -11.36 -3.70
CA MET A 41 -0.76 -12.19 -3.46
C MET A 41 -0.96 -13.24 -4.55
N ILE A 42 -0.71 -12.94 -5.83
CA ILE A 42 -0.90 -13.90 -6.92
C ILE A 42 0.17 -15.00 -6.94
N SER A 43 1.39 -14.66 -6.54
CA SER A 43 2.54 -15.58 -6.50
C SER A 43 2.57 -16.46 -5.25
N LYS A 44 1.69 -16.23 -4.27
CA LYS A 44 1.63 -17.01 -3.04
C LYS A 44 0.79 -18.27 -3.27
N GLU A 45 1.39 -19.45 -3.09
CA GLU A 45 0.78 -20.75 -3.39
C GLU A 45 -0.58 -20.97 -2.69
N ASN A 46 -0.69 -20.53 -1.43
CA ASN A 46 -1.90 -20.74 -0.61
C ASN A 46 -2.84 -19.51 -0.57
N ALA A 47 -2.69 -18.54 -1.47
CA ALA A 47 -3.51 -17.33 -1.51
C ALA A 47 -4.56 -17.38 -2.64
N SER A 48 -5.46 -18.36 -2.60
CA SER A 48 -6.44 -18.60 -3.68
C SER A 48 -7.70 -17.72 -3.58
N LYS A 49 -7.90 -16.99 -2.48
CA LYS A 49 -9.11 -16.18 -2.29
C LYS A 49 -8.86 -14.88 -1.54
N TRP A 50 -8.55 -13.84 -2.31
CA TRP A 50 -8.29 -12.50 -1.81
C TRP A 50 -8.94 -11.40 -2.66
N TRP A 51 -9.08 -10.24 -2.03
CA TRP A 51 -9.61 -9.00 -2.60
C TRP A 51 -8.73 -7.84 -2.16
N LEU A 52 -8.39 -6.97 -3.11
CA LEU A 52 -7.63 -5.76 -2.86
C LEU A 52 -8.51 -4.55 -3.11
N GLY A 53 -8.66 -3.70 -2.10
CA GLY A 53 -9.40 -2.45 -2.15
C GLY A 53 -8.45 -1.26 -2.06
N SER A 54 -8.88 -0.13 -2.61
CA SER A 54 -8.19 1.16 -2.50
C SER A 54 -9.24 2.26 -2.39
N GLU A 55 -8.90 3.37 -1.72
CA GLU A 55 -9.80 4.50 -1.47
C GLU A 55 -11.14 4.08 -0.81
N VAL A 56 -11.09 3.05 0.05
CA VAL A 56 -12.26 2.51 0.73
C VAL A 56 -12.74 3.50 1.80
N TYR A 57 -13.77 4.29 1.47
CA TYR A 57 -14.29 5.37 2.32
C TYR A 57 -14.58 4.95 3.76
N GLU A 58 -15.16 3.76 3.95
CA GLU A 58 -15.53 3.23 5.26
C GLU A 58 -14.30 2.83 6.12
N ALA A 59 -13.12 2.69 5.52
CA ALA A 59 -11.83 2.42 6.16
C ALA A 59 -10.94 3.68 6.25
N ARG A 60 -11.52 4.89 6.16
CA ARG A 60 -10.78 6.16 6.14
C ARG A 60 -9.74 6.24 7.25
N GLY A 61 -8.49 6.49 6.89
CA GLY A 61 -7.32 6.49 7.77
C GLY A 61 -6.43 5.26 7.61
N PHE A 62 -6.94 4.21 6.96
CA PHE A 62 -6.18 3.08 6.41
C PHE A 62 -6.78 2.60 5.08
N HIS A 63 -7.27 3.54 4.29
CA HIS A 63 -8.03 3.31 3.06
C HIS A 63 -7.19 3.13 1.80
N ASP A 64 -5.89 3.44 1.85
CA ASP A 64 -5.04 3.50 0.66
C ASP A 64 -4.83 2.10 0.06
N LEU A 65 -4.83 1.07 0.92
CA LEU A 65 -4.89 -0.33 0.53
C LEU A 65 -5.63 -1.14 1.62
N VAL A 66 -6.64 -1.90 1.21
CA VAL A 66 -7.38 -2.85 2.05
C VAL A 66 -7.23 -4.24 1.44
N LEU A 67 -6.48 -5.13 2.09
CA LEU A 67 -6.35 -6.51 1.68
C LEU A 67 -7.29 -7.37 2.52
N LYS A 68 -8.26 -8.02 1.86
CA LYS A 68 -9.19 -8.97 2.44
C LYS A 68 -8.88 -10.36 1.90
N TYR A 69 -8.86 -11.38 2.75
CA TYR A 69 -8.65 -12.76 2.32
C TYR A 69 -9.35 -13.74 3.24
N VAL A 70 -9.59 -14.96 2.73
CA VAL A 70 -10.12 -16.05 3.56
C VAL A 70 -8.96 -16.68 4.33
N ASN A 71 -9.13 -16.83 5.64
CA ASN A 71 -8.23 -17.66 6.43
C ASN A 71 -8.76 -19.09 6.42
N ASP A 72 -8.08 -19.99 5.69
CA ASP A 72 -8.40 -21.42 5.66
C ASP A 72 -7.81 -22.16 6.87
N ALA A 73 -7.65 -21.48 8.01
CA ALA A 73 -7.19 -22.12 9.23
C ALA A 73 -8.15 -23.25 9.61
N VAL A 74 -7.63 -24.47 9.62
CA VAL A 74 -8.31 -25.65 10.13
C VAL A 74 -8.15 -25.60 11.65
N ASP A 75 -9.25 -25.67 12.40
CA ASP A 75 -9.19 -25.73 13.87
C ASP A 75 -8.47 -27.02 14.30
N GLU A 76 -7.92 -27.07 15.53
CA GLU A 76 -7.19 -28.23 16.05
C GLU A 76 -7.97 -29.56 15.98
N ASP A 77 -9.30 -29.49 15.89
CA ASP A 77 -10.23 -30.62 15.76
C ASP A 77 -10.51 -31.07 14.30
N GLY A 78 -9.78 -30.53 13.31
CA GLY A 78 -9.98 -30.88 11.90
C GLY A 78 -11.29 -30.36 11.29
N LYS A 79 -12.03 -29.52 12.02
CA LYS A 79 -13.20 -28.81 11.53
C LYS A 79 -12.76 -27.47 10.96
N THR A 80 -13.21 -27.16 9.75
CA THR A 80 -13.15 -25.78 9.23
C THR A 80 -14.02 -24.91 10.13
N SER A 81 -13.42 -23.98 10.88
CA SER A 81 -14.18 -22.89 11.47
C SER A 81 -14.93 -22.14 10.37
N ASP A 82 -16.03 -21.48 10.75
CA ASP A 82 -16.76 -20.58 9.85
C ASP A 82 -15.76 -19.69 9.11
N LYS A 83 -15.74 -19.76 7.77
CA LYS A 83 -14.79 -19.04 6.90
C LYS A 83 -14.71 -17.58 7.33
N LYS A 84 -13.69 -17.22 8.11
CA LYS A 84 -13.53 -15.88 8.65
C LYS A 84 -12.67 -15.09 7.70
N TYR A 85 -13.24 -14.01 7.16
CA TYR A 85 -12.46 -13.04 6.41
C TYR A 85 -11.50 -12.32 7.35
N MET A 86 -10.24 -12.26 6.93
CA MET A 86 -9.18 -11.52 7.59
C MET A 86 -8.82 -10.30 6.75
N TYR A 87 -8.42 -9.23 7.42
CA TYR A 87 -8.18 -7.93 6.83
C TYR A 87 -6.83 -7.39 7.26
N ARG A 88 -6.13 -6.80 6.29
CA ARG A 88 -4.93 -6.01 6.50
C ARG A 88 -5.16 -4.65 5.87
N PHE A 89 -4.86 -3.60 6.61
CA PHE A 89 -5.09 -2.23 6.14
C PHE A 89 -3.78 -1.48 6.07
N VAL A 90 -3.63 -0.61 5.06
CA VAL A 90 -2.43 0.19 4.89
C VAL A 90 -2.78 1.65 4.64
N GLN A 91 -2.07 2.52 5.33
CA GLN A 91 -2.02 3.95 5.05
C GLN A 91 -0.64 4.28 4.52
N ILE A 92 -0.57 4.69 3.26
CA ILE A 92 0.63 5.11 2.57
C ILE A 92 0.90 6.58 2.88
N LYS A 93 2.12 6.88 3.30
CA LYS A 93 2.64 8.22 3.59
C LYS A 93 4.00 8.40 2.93
N HIS A 94 3.98 8.52 1.60
CA HIS A 94 5.19 8.74 0.80
C HIS A 94 5.51 10.23 0.68
N MET A 95 6.78 10.59 0.92
CA MET A 95 7.26 11.97 0.92
C MET A 95 8.09 12.29 -0.32
N ALA A 96 7.99 13.54 -0.79
CA ALA A 96 8.73 14.08 -1.94
C ALA A 96 10.25 13.93 -1.78
N CYS A 97 10.76 14.40 -0.65
CA CYS A 97 12.19 14.42 -0.38
C CYS A 97 12.64 13.07 0.21
N LEU A 98 13.52 12.37 -0.52
CA LEU A 98 14.13 11.11 -0.08
C LEU A 98 15.27 11.31 0.93
N THR A 99 15.84 12.52 0.98
CA THR A 99 16.93 12.90 1.90
C THR A 99 16.52 14.11 2.74
N GLY A 100 16.98 14.16 4.00
CA GLY A 100 16.77 15.31 4.90
C GLY A 100 15.38 15.45 5.51
N GLY A 101 14.46 14.50 5.29
CA GLY A 101 13.12 14.54 5.89
C GLY A 101 13.12 14.31 7.40
N THR A 102 12.28 15.06 8.13
CA THR A 102 12.12 14.92 9.58
C THR A 102 11.66 13.51 9.94
N LYS A 103 12.43 12.82 10.80
CA LYS A 103 12.05 11.50 11.33
C LYS A 103 10.73 11.58 12.10
N ILE A 104 9.96 10.49 12.09
CA ILE A 104 8.74 10.36 12.89
C ILE A 104 9.13 10.43 14.36
N SER A 105 8.54 11.36 15.10
CA SER A 105 8.86 11.64 16.51
C SER A 105 7.58 11.66 17.35
N MET A 106 7.71 11.77 18.68
CA MET A 106 6.57 11.81 19.59
C MET A 106 5.60 12.95 19.25
N HIS A 107 6.13 14.09 18.83
CA HIS A 107 5.34 15.23 18.36
C HIS A 107 4.39 14.83 17.23
N HIS A 108 4.87 14.08 16.24
CA HIS A 108 4.05 13.61 15.12
C HIS A 108 2.98 12.61 15.57
N LEU A 109 3.31 11.70 16.50
CA LEU A 109 2.39 10.68 17.01
C LEU A 109 1.24 11.28 17.83
N LEU A 110 1.49 12.39 18.53
CA LEU A 110 0.51 13.06 19.39
C LEU A 110 -0.12 14.31 18.76
N SER A 111 0.28 14.67 17.54
CA SER A 111 -0.20 15.90 16.89
C SER A 111 -1.69 15.83 16.55
N VAL A 112 -2.35 16.97 16.66
CA VAL A 112 -3.72 17.23 16.18
C VAL A 112 -3.74 18.18 14.98
N GLU A 113 -2.57 18.67 14.55
CA GLU A 113 -2.43 19.60 13.44
C GLU A 113 -2.56 18.87 12.11
N LYS A 114 -3.41 19.37 11.21
CA LYS A 114 -3.76 18.70 9.94
C LYS A 114 -2.54 18.28 9.09
N GLU A 115 -1.51 19.12 9.05
CA GLU A 115 -0.29 18.89 8.26
C GLU A 115 0.60 17.79 8.84
N GLN A 116 0.51 17.56 10.16
CA GLN A 116 1.33 16.60 10.90
C GLN A 116 0.54 15.37 11.35
N CYS A 117 -0.79 15.41 11.23
CA CYS A 117 -1.72 14.31 11.52
C CYS A 117 -1.50 13.05 10.68
N GLN A 118 -0.57 13.08 9.73
CA GLN A 118 -0.23 11.96 8.87
C GLN A 118 0.23 10.71 9.64
N TYR A 119 0.82 10.89 10.83
CA TYR A 119 1.27 9.82 11.73
C TYR A 119 0.55 9.85 13.09
N SER A 120 -0.49 10.68 13.23
CA SER A 120 -1.15 10.91 14.52
C SER A 120 -1.90 9.66 14.97
N LEU A 121 -1.52 9.16 16.15
CA LEU A 121 -2.18 8.01 16.76
C LEU A 121 -3.64 8.33 17.11
N LEU A 122 -3.97 9.59 17.41
CA LEU A 122 -5.35 9.98 17.68
C LEU A 122 -6.20 9.85 16.42
N TYR A 123 -5.68 10.30 15.28
CA TYR A 123 -6.36 10.18 13.99
C TYR A 123 -6.55 8.71 13.61
N LEU A 124 -5.47 7.93 13.66
CA LEU A 124 -5.49 6.51 13.31
C LEU A 124 -6.39 5.69 14.25
N PHE A 125 -6.37 5.96 15.56
CA PHE A 125 -7.23 5.28 16.52
C PHE A 125 -8.69 5.63 16.34
N LYS A 126 -9.00 6.92 16.07
CA LYS A 126 -10.37 7.35 15.74
C LYS A 126 -10.88 6.65 14.48
N SER A 127 -10.02 6.44 13.49
CA SER A 127 -10.33 5.67 12.29
C SER A 127 -10.60 4.21 12.61
N TYR A 128 -9.74 3.55 13.39
CA TYR A 128 -9.93 2.18 13.87
C TYR A 128 -11.30 2.01 14.58
N VAL A 129 -11.60 2.85 15.58
CA VAL A 129 -12.87 2.76 16.34
C VAL A 129 -14.09 2.94 15.43
N LYS A 130 -14.00 3.78 14.39
CA LYS A 130 -15.09 3.96 13.42
C LYS A 130 -15.27 2.79 12.48
N MET A 131 -14.20 2.04 12.20
CA MET A 131 -14.20 0.92 11.28
C MET A 131 -14.87 -0.31 11.90
N ILE A 132 -14.58 -0.60 13.18
CA ILE A 132 -15.14 -1.74 13.91
C ILE A 132 -16.67 -1.69 13.91
N GLY A 133 -17.29 -2.78 13.47
CA GLY A 133 -18.75 -2.95 13.40
C GLY A 133 -19.45 -2.08 12.36
N LYS A 134 -18.73 -1.32 11.53
CA LYS A 134 -19.31 -0.49 10.45
C LYS A 134 -18.80 -0.88 9.07
N PHE A 135 -17.49 -0.99 8.92
CA PHE A 135 -16.88 -1.45 7.67
C PHE A 135 -17.12 -2.95 7.55
N GLU A 136 -17.95 -3.36 6.60
CA GLU A 136 -18.31 -4.77 6.36
C GLU A 136 -18.70 -5.56 7.64
N ASN A 137 -19.16 -4.87 8.69
CA ASN A 137 -19.41 -5.41 10.03
C ASN A 137 -18.22 -6.18 10.65
N ILE A 138 -16.98 -5.79 10.36
CA ILE A 138 -15.81 -6.49 10.89
C ILE A 138 -15.67 -6.37 12.42
N THR A 139 -15.13 -7.40 13.04
CA THR A 139 -14.70 -7.40 14.45
C THR A 139 -13.19 -7.17 14.58
N PRO A 140 -12.68 -6.77 15.77
CA PRO A 140 -11.25 -6.58 15.98
C PRO A 140 -10.42 -7.81 15.59
N GLU A 141 -10.88 -9.02 15.89
CA GLU A 141 -10.16 -10.27 15.62
C GLU A 141 -10.02 -10.58 14.13
N GLN A 142 -10.79 -9.90 13.27
CA GLN A 142 -10.64 -10.00 11.81
C GLN A 142 -9.54 -9.11 11.26
N ILE A 143 -8.99 -8.20 12.06
CA ILE A 143 -7.90 -7.31 11.66
C ILE A 143 -6.58 -7.97 12.06
N VAL A 144 -5.76 -8.29 11.06
CA VAL A 144 -4.43 -8.85 11.27
C VAL A 144 -3.44 -7.75 11.59
N ASP A 145 -3.37 -6.72 10.76
CA ASP A 145 -2.60 -5.52 11.05
C ASP A 145 -3.15 -4.27 10.34
N MET A 146 -2.70 -3.13 10.86
CA MET A 146 -2.88 -1.81 10.28
C MET A 146 -1.49 -1.20 10.11
N THR A 147 -1.06 -1.01 8.87
CA THR A 147 0.29 -0.57 8.56
C THR A 147 0.32 0.89 8.15
N VAL A 148 1.17 1.69 8.80
CA VAL A 148 1.60 2.98 8.27
C VAL A 148 2.84 2.76 7.43
N PHE A 149 2.71 2.92 6.11
CA PHE A 149 3.73 2.61 5.13
C PHE A 149 4.38 3.89 4.60
N THR A 150 5.68 4.10 4.87
CA THR A 150 6.33 5.37 4.62
C THR A 150 7.82 5.25 4.31
N ASN A 151 8.32 6.14 3.45
CA ASN A 151 9.75 6.30 3.18
C ASN A 151 10.49 7.09 4.28
N ARG A 152 9.79 7.62 5.30
CA ARG A 152 10.44 8.25 6.47
C ARG A 152 10.99 7.21 7.43
N ASN A 153 11.98 7.62 8.24
CA ASN A 153 12.51 6.83 9.34
C ASN A 153 11.94 7.27 10.69
N ILE A 154 12.09 6.42 11.71
CA ILE A 154 11.67 6.66 13.09
C ILE A 154 12.80 7.37 13.85
N HIS A 155 12.44 8.34 14.69
CA HIS A 155 13.37 9.01 15.60
C HIS A 155 13.77 8.06 16.74
N SER A 156 15.04 8.09 17.15
CA SER A 156 15.58 7.17 18.17
C SER A 156 14.89 7.28 19.53
N SER A 157 14.27 8.43 19.82
CA SER A 157 13.51 8.67 21.06
C SER A 157 12.21 7.86 21.18
N LEU A 158 11.82 7.08 20.17
CA LEU A 158 10.63 6.23 20.19
C LEU A 158 11.00 4.80 20.62
N GLU A 159 11.59 4.67 21.81
CA GLU A 159 12.14 3.41 22.34
C GLU A 159 11.08 2.33 22.60
N PHE A 160 9.81 2.72 22.74
CA PHE A 160 8.67 1.80 22.84
C PHE A 160 8.29 1.17 21.49
N LEU A 161 8.94 1.53 20.39
CA LEU A 161 8.79 0.87 19.10
C LEU A 161 9.92 -0.15 18.91
N VAL A 162 9.56 -1.42 18.84
CA VAL A 162 10.52 -2.53 18.69
C VAL A 162 10.47 -3.08 17.27
N PRO A 163 11.62 -3.48 16.70
CA PRO A 163 11.67 -4.06 15.38
C PRO A 163 10.88 -5.38 15.32
N VAL A 164 10.32 -5.68 14.16
CA VAL A 164 9.65 -6.95 13.85
C VAL A 164 10.11 -7.48 12.51
N ASP A 165 9.87 -8.76 12.29
CA ASP A 165 10.21 -9.44 11.05
C ASP A 165 9.53 -8.82 9.84
N ASN A 166 10.18 -9.02 8.70
CA ASN A 166 9.67 -8.57 7.42
C ASN A 166 8.35 -9.25 7.08
N ASP A 167 7.52 -8.49 6.38
CA ASP A 167 6.27 -8.96 5.84
C ASP A 167 6.46 -9.72 4.53
N GLU A 168 5.80 -10.85 4.38
CA GLU A 168 5.77 -11.58 3.11
C GLU A 168 5.07 -10.82 1.96
N ILE A 169 4.11 -9.94 2.28
CA ILE A 169 3.30 -9.22 1.28
C ILE A 169 3.79 -7.78 1.11
N PHE A 170 4.01 -7.05 2.21
CA PHE A 170 4.30 -5.61 2.17
C PHE A 170 5.78 -5.24 2.32
N SER A 171 6.72 -6.20 2.42
CA SER A 171 8.16 -5.89 2.56
C SER A 171 8.96 -6.20 1.32
N PHE A 172 10.11 -5.54 1.22
CA PHE A 172 11.02 -5.63 0.09
C PHE A 172 12.37 -6.17 0.56
N GLU A 173 12.98 -7.02 -0.24
CA GLU A 173 14.30 -7.56 0.08
C GLU A 173 15.34 -6.43 0.19
N GLY A 174 16.04 -6.37 1.33
CA GLY A 174 17.09 -5.38 1.57
C GLY A 174 16.61 -3.93 1.76
N LYS A 175 15.30 -3.68 1.80
CA LYS A 175 14.75 -2.32 1.92
C LYS A 175 13.61 -2.25 2.93
N GLY A 176 13.58 -1.16 3.69
CA GLY A 176 12.58 -0.91 4.71
C GLY A 176 12.83 -1.65 6.02
N LYS A 177 12.14 -1.20 7.07
CA LYS A 177 12.12 -1.81 8.40
C LYS A 177 10.71 -1.76 8.94
N ARG A 178 10.37 -2.67 9.84
CA ARG A 178 9.05 -2.70 10.49
C ARG A 178 9.20 -2.58 12.00
N TYR A 179 8.30 -1.82 12.60
CA TYR A 179 8.24 -1.63 14.04
C TYR A 179 6.81 -1.77 14.57
N ARG A 180 6.67 -2.32 15.77
CA ARG A 180 5.41 -2.36 16.53
C ARG A 180 5.60 -1.78 17.93
N PHE A 181 4.50 -1.48 18.60
CA PHE A 181 4.57 -1.08 20.00
C PHE A 181 4.97 -2.25 20.90
N ASN A 182 5.92 -2.00 21.80
CA ASN A 182 6.16 -2.83 22.97
C ASN A 182 5.10 -2.49 24.03
N LEU A 183 4.06 -3.32 24.10
CA LEU A 183 2.91 -3.07 24.98
C LEU A 183 3.28 -3.10 26.46
N ASP A 184 4.29 -3.87 26.86
CA ASP A 184 4.71 -3.96 28.26
C ASP A 184 5.41 -2.68 28.72
N VAL A 185 6.21 -2.07 27.84
CA VAL A 185 6.78 -0.73 28.08
C VAL A 185 5.67 0.33 28.16
N LEU A 186 4.63 0.22 27.34
CA LEU A 186 3.49 1.16 27.39
C LEU A 186 2.64 1.03 28.67
N ARG A 187 2.57 -0.18 29.26
CA ARG A 187 1.77 -0.46 30.48
C ARG A 187 2.46 0.01 31.77
N THR A 188 3.78 -0.01 31.79
CA THR A 188 4.58 0.25 33.01
C THR A 188 4.82 1.73 33.29
N ILE A 189 4.64 2.58 32.28
CA ILE A 189 4.90 4.02 32.34
C ILE A 189 3.55 4.74 32.26
N SER A 190 3.40 5.86 32.98
CA SER A 190 2.32 6.82 32.70
C SER A 190 2.54 7.41 31.31
N ASN A 191 2.16 6.67 30.27
CA ASN A 191 2.56 6.95 28.92
C ASN A 191 1.59 7.97 28.30
N PRO A 192 2.08 9.11 27.78
CA PRO A 192 1.22 10.12 27.17
C PRO A 192 0.37 9.53 26.05
N ILE A 193 0.85 8.55 25.29
CA ILE A 193 0.07 7.90 24.22
C ILE A 193 -1.25 7.34 24.78
N ILE A 194 -1.19 6.54 25.85
CA ILE A 194 -2.39 5.92 26.44
C ILE A 194 -3.37 6.98 26.94
N LYS A 195 -2.85 8.01 27.65
CA LYS A 195 -3.67 9.13 28.12
C LYS A 195 -4.38 9.85 26.96
N TYR A 196 -3.69 10.07 25.85
CA TYR A 196 -4.25 10.72 24.68
C TYR A 196 -5.27 9.83 23.95
N LEU A 197 -5.01 8.53 23.81
CA LEU A 197 -5.96 7.61 23.16
C LEU A 197 -7.28 7.50 23.94
N ARG A 198 -7.23 7.54 25.28
CA ARG A 198 -8.44 7.58 26.14
C ARG A 198 -9.35 8.78 25.87
N THR A 199 -8.82 9.88 25.33
CA THR A 199 -9.65 11.03 24.92
C THR A 199 -10.55 10.72 23.73
N ILE A 200 -10.23 9.69 22.94
CA ILE A 200 -11.03 9.22 21.80
C ILE A 200 -12.02 8.14 22.22
N SER A 201 -11.59 7.19 23.06
CA SER A 201 -12.43 6.11 23.57
C SER A 201 -11.88 5.59 24.90
N ASN A 202 -12.75 5.46 25.92
CA ASN A 202 -12.39 4.86 27.22
C ASN A 202 -12.39 3.32 27.20
N ASN A 203 -12.64 2.69 26.05
CA ASN A 203 -12.60 1.24 25.91
C ASN A 203 -11.15 0.75 25.83
N GLU A 204 -10.62 0.27 26.96
CA GLU A 204 -9.24 -0.24 27.06
C GLU A 204 -8.97 -1.37 26.08
N THR A 205 -9.92 -2.29 25.86
CA THR A 205 -9.76 -3.38 24.90
C THR A 205 -9.47 -2.83 23.51
N TYR A 206 -10.18 -1.80 23.07
CA TYR A 206 -9.95 -1.19 21.75
C TYR A 206 -8.61 -0.48 21.67
N ILE A 207 -8.17 0.20 22.75
CA ILE A 207 -6.87 0.87 22.78
C ILE A 207 -5.74 -0.15 22.62
N TRP A 208 -5.76 -1.22 23.43
CA TRP A 208 -4.70 -2.23 23.42
C TRP A 208 -4.73 -3.06 22.14
N ASP A 209 -5.91 -3.39 21.63
CA ASP A 209 -6.07 -4.08 20.34
C ASP A 209 -5.48 -3.25 19.19
N PHE A 210 -5.85 -1.97 19.10
CA PHE A 210 -5.31 -1.04 18.10
C PHE A 210 -3.78 -0.96 18.15
N LEU A 211 -3.21 -0.75 19.34
CA LEU A 211 -1.75 -0.63 19.51
C LEU A 211 -1.02 -1.94 19.18
N SER A 212 -1.63 -3.09 19.45
CA SER A 212 -1.06 -4.40 19.15
C SER A 212 -0.96 -4.68 17.65
N LYS A 213 -1.87 -4.10 16.85
CA LYS A 213 -2.00 -4.32 15.40
C LYS A 213 -1.40 -3.20 14.55
N LEU A 214 -1.09 -2.05 15.14
CA LEU A 214 -0.48 -0.94 14.42
C LEU A 214 1.00 -1.20 14.17
N VAL A 215 1.38 -1.22 12.88
CA VAL A 215 2.74 -1.45 12.41
C VAL A 215 3.24 -0.22 11.66
N PHE A 216 4.47 0.19 11.94
CA PHE A 216 5.18 1.21 11.16
C PHE A 216 6.15 0.54 10.20
N ALA A 217 5.82 0.51 8.91
CA ALA A 217 6.72 0.11 7.83
C ALA A 217 7.45 1.35 7.31
N VAL A 218 8.72 1.51 7.69
CA VAL A 218 9.51 2.74 7.54
C VAL A 218 10.70 2.54 6.63
N GLY A 219 11.26 3.62 6.08
CA GLY A 219 12.38 3.54 5.13
C GLY A 219 12.04 2.79 3.85
N GLN A 220 10.75 2.81 3.47
CA GLN A 220 10.22 2.17 2.27
C GLN A 220 10.82 2.78 0.99
N PRO A 221 10.87 2.02 -0.12
CA PRO A 221 11.45 2.49 -1.38
C PRO A 221 10.79 3.76 -1.89
N SER A 222 11.57 4.54 -2.62
CA SER A 222 11.07 5.63 -3.47
C SER A 222 10.25 5.10 -4.63
N GLU A 223 9.55 6.00 -5.33
CA GLU A 223 8.71 5.65 -6.48
C GLU A 223 9.47 4.93 -7.62
N PRO A 224 10.69 5.33 -8.01
CA PRO A 224 11.49 4.57 -8.98
C PRO A 224 11.98 3.23 -8.42
N GLU A 225 12.51 3.21 -7.19
CA GLU A 225 13.03 1.99 -6.55
C GLU A 225 11.94 0.92 -6.41
N LEU A 226 10.69 1.33 -6.18
CA LEU A 226 9.57 0.40 -6.01
C LEU A 226 9.33 -0.43 -7.27
N GLU A 227 9.39 0.17 -8.45
CA GLU A 227 9.25 -0.53 -9.73
C GLU A 227 10.39 -1.51 -9.96
N GLU A 228 11.64 -1.07 -9.75
CA GLU A 228 12.82 -1.94 -9.90
C GLU A 228 12.71 -3.19 -9.00
N LEU A 229 12.23 -3.02 -7.77
CA LEU A 229 12.04 -4.12 -6.82
C LEU A 229 10.93 -5.07 -7.28
N VAL A 230 9.82 -4.58 -7.83
CA VAL A 230 8.74 -5.43 -8.37
C VAL A 230 9.24 -6.24 -9.56
N VAL A 231 9.86 -5.57 -10.53
CA VAL A 231 10.39 -6.23 -11.75
C VAL A 231 11.44 -7.27 -11.38
N LYS A 232 12.31 -6.98 -10.40
CA LYS A 232 13.31 -7.94 -9.92
C LYS A 232 12.67 -9.17 -9.28
N ASP A 233 11.63 -9.01 -8.47
CA ASP A 233 10.93 -10.16 -7.85
C ASP A 233 10.19 -10.99 -8.92
N MET A 234 9.55 -10.34 -9.90
CA MET A 234 8.94 -11.01 -11.06
C MET A 234 9.96 -11.79 -11.90
N GLY A 235 11.21 -11.33 -11.97
CA GLY A 235 12.31 -12.00 -12.66
C GLY A 235 12.66 -13.39 -12.11
N ARG A 236 12.12 -13.76 -10.94
CA ARG A 236 12.21 -15.12 -10.39
C ARG A 236 11.29 -16.11 -11.09
N VAL A 237 10.23 -15.61 -11.74
CA VAL A 237 9.19 -16.41 -12.41
C VAL A 237 9.28 -16.24 -13.93
N TYR A 238 9.49 -15.00 -14.40
CA TYR A 238 9.47 -14.66 -15.82
C TYR A 238 10.84 -14.25 -16.33
N ASN A 239 11.20 -14.70 -17.54
CA ASN A 239 12.45 -14.31 -18.20
C ASN A 239 12.44 -12.86 -18.71
N THR A 240 11.26 -12.31 -19.01
CA THR A 240 11.08 -10.92 -19.45
C THR A 240 10.10 -10.20 -18.51
N PRO A 241 10.48 -9.98 -17.24
CA PRO A 241 9.56 -9.51 -16.20
C PRO A 241 8.98 -8.13 -16.48
N GLN A 242 9.63 -7.29 -17.30
CA GLN A 242 9.13 -5.96 -17.66
C GLN A 242 7.80 -6.02 -18.42
N ILE A 243 7.60 -7.02 -19.28
CA ILE A 243 6.34 -7.18 -20.04
C ILE A 243 5.18 -7.46 -19.08
N PHE A 244 5.39 -8.41 -18.17
CA PHE A 244 4.39 -8.80 -17.16
C PHE A 244 4.13 -7.69 -16.14
N TYR A 245 5.18 -6.97 -15.71
CA TYR A 245 5.03 -5.82 -14.84
C TYR A 245 4.17 -4.72 -15.50
N ASN A 246 4.48 -4.36 -16.75
CA ASN A 246 3.75 -3.31 -17.46
C ASN A 246 2.26 -3.66 -17.65
N ASP A 247 1.98 -4.92 -17.99
CA ASP A 247 0.60 -5.40 -18.11
C ASP A 247 -0.12 -5.38 -16.75
N LEU A 248 0.50 -5.91 -15.69
CA LEU A 248 -0.10 -5.91 -14.36
C LEU A 248 -0.33 -4.49 -13.85
N PHE A 249 0.64 -3.60 -14.00
CA PHE A 249 0.53 -2.20 -13.62
C PHE A 249 -0.64 -1.52 -14.34
N LYS A 250 -0.75 -1.72 -15.66
CA LYS A 250 -1.87 -1.21 -16.45
C LYS A 250 -3.21 -1.76 -15.95
N ASN A 251 -3.29 -3.06 -15.68
CA ASN A 251 -4.52 -3.69 -15.19
C ASN A 251 -4.94 -3.15 -13.81
N VAL A 252 -3.99 -2.91 -12.92
CA VAL A 252 -4.23 -2.30 -11.60
C VAL A 252 -4.64 -0.84 -11.76
N LEU A 253 -4.01 -0.07 -12.64
CA LEU A 253 -4.40 1.31 -12.95
C LEU A 253 -5.83 1.38 -13.51
N ASP A 254 -6.14 0.55 -14.51
CA ASP A 254 -7.46 0.48 -15.13
C ASP A 254 -8.53 0.13 -14.09
N TRP A 255 -8.23 -0.78 -13.16
CA TRP A 255 -9.11 -1.08 -12.03
C TRP A 255 -9.24 0.10 -11.05
N PHE A 256 -8.13 0.73 -10.67
CA PHE A 256 -8.08 1.84 -9.70
C PHE A 256 -8.96 3.02 -10.13
N LEU A 257 -9.12 3.23 -11.45
CA LEU A 257 -9.94 4.30 -12.02
C LEU A 257 -11.45 3.97 -12.08
N ILE A 258 -11.87 2.74 -11.78
CA ILE A 258 -13.28 2.34 -11.81
C ILE A 258 -14.01 2.84 -10.56
N LEU A 259 -15.19 3.43 -10.77
CA LEU A 259 -16.15 3.74 -9.71
C LEU A 259 -17.51 3.12 -10.02
N GLU A 260 -17.98 2.23 -9.16
CA GLU A 260 -19.29 1.60 -9.24
C GLU A 260 -20.19 2.14 -8.14
N LYS A 261 -21.31 2.76 -8.49
CA LYS A 261 -22.26 3.35 -7.52
C LYS A 261 -21.55 4.26 -6.49
N ASN A 262 -20.57 5.06 -6.96
CA ASN A 262 -19.72 5.93 -6.16
C ASN A 262 -18.83 5.21 -5.13
N ARG A 263 -18.48 3.93 -5.38
CA ARG A 263 -17.55 3.15 -4.56
C ARG A 263 -16.49 2.51 -5.47
N ALA A 264 -15.25 2.45 -4.99
CA ALA A 264 -14.21 1.68 -5.65
C ALA A 264 -14.51 0.18 -5.46
N PRO A 265 -14.62 -0.61 -6.55
CA PRO A 265 -14.80 -2.05 -6.42
C PRO A 265 -13.51 -2.71 -5.93
N TYR A 266 -13.61 -3.91 -5.36
CA TYR A 266 -12.41 -4.71 -5.08
C TYR A 266 -11.79 -5.26 -6.37
N LEU A 267 -10.46 -5.26 -6.45
CA LEU A 267 -9.71 -6.10 -7.37
C LEU A 267 -9.70 -7.52 -6.84
N THR A 268 -10.06 -8.49 -7.67
CA THR A 268 -10.15 -9.90 -7.28
C THR A 268 -9.00 -10.71 -7.84
N GLU A 269 -8.63 -11.76 -7.10
CA GLU A 269 -7.67 -12.78 -7.55
C GLU A 269 -8.02 -13.34 -8.94
N GLU A 270 -9.26 -13.77 -9.14
CA GLU A 270 -9.76 -14.30 -10.42
C GLU A 270 -9.55 -13.32 -11.59
N ARG A 271 -9.85 -12.02 -11.39
CA ARG A 271 -9.68 -11.00 -12.42
C ARG A 271 -8.22 -10.89 -12.83
N VAL A 272 -7.31 -10.84 -11.85
CA VAL A 272 -5.87 -10.72 -12.12
C VAL A 272 -5.32 -11.98 -12.79
N ARG A 273 -5.69 -13.18 -12.32
CA ARG A 273 -5.26 -14.45 -12.96
C ARG A 273 -5.72 -14.54 -14.41
N ASN A 274 -6.97 -14.18 -14.68
CA ASN A 274 -7.52 -14.20 -16.04
C ASN A 274 -6.81 -13.21 -16.96
N GLN A 275 -6.35 -12.06 -16.44
CA GLN A 275 -5.57 -11.09 -17.22
C GLN A 275 -4.16 -11.58 -17.51
N LEU A 276 -3.43 -12.06 -16.49
CA LEU A 276 -2.09 -12.61 -16.66
C LEU A 276 -2.08 -13.80 -17.63
N LYS A 277 -3.05 -14.71 -17.49
CA LYS A 277 -3.19 -15.85 -18.39
C LYS A 277 -3.41 -15.43 -19.84
N LYS A 278 -4.23 -14.39 -20.09
CA LYS A 278 -4.44 -13.88 -21.46
C LYS A 278 -3.14 -13.37 -22.07
N LEU A 279 -2.31 -12.67 -21.29
CA LEU A 279 -1.00 -12.22 -21.76
C LEU A 279 -0.07 -13.40 -22.05
N GLU A 280 -0.02 -14.40 -21.18
CA GLU A 280 0.76 -15.63 -21.39
C GLU A 280 0.32 -16.36 -22.66
N ASP A 281 -0.98 -16.56 -22.85
CA ASP A 281 -1.56 -17.22 -24.03
C ASP A 281 -1.26 -16.42 -25.32
N MET A 282 -1.32 -15.09 -25.27
CA MET A 282 -0.96 -14.22 -26.41
C MET A 282 0.53 -14.37 -26.79
N LEU A 283 1.44 -14.30 -25.81
CA LEU A 283 2.87 -14.43 -26.05
C LEU A 283 3.26 -15.83 -26.55
N LEU A 284 2.56 -16.87 -26.07
CA LEU A 284 2.72 -18.25 -26.57
C LEU A 284 2.27 -18.36 -28.03
N THR A 285 1.11 -17.81 -28.37
CA THR A 285 0.58 -17.81 -29.73
C THR A 285 1.50 -17.07 -30.71
N GLU A 286 2.05 -15.92 -30.29
CA GLU A 286 3.05 -15.18 -31.07
C GLU A 286 4.32 -16.00 -31.29
N LYS A 287 4.84 -16.68 -30.27
CA LYS A 287 6.01 -17.56 -30.41
C LYS A 287 5.77 -18.68 -31.42
N GLU A 288 4.59 -19.28 -31.42
CA GLU A 288 4.20 -20.35 -32.35
C GLU A 288 3.99 -19.83 -33.79
N THR A 289 3.47 -18.61 -33.95
CA THR A 289 3.24 -17.99 -35.27
C THR A 289 4.51 -17.36 -35.87
N THR A 290 5.48 -16.96 -35.05
CA THR A 290 6.78 -16.42 -35.51
C THR A 290 7.66 -17.52 -36.17
N THR A 291 7.26 -18.80 -36.08
CA THR A 291 7.85 -19.89 -36.90
C THR A 291 7.54 -19.78 -38.41
N HIS A 292 6.74 -18.79 -38.84
CA HIS A 292 6.39 -18.54 -40.25
C HIS A 292 6.48 -17.07 -40.68
N ILE A 293 7.48 -16.32 -40.20
CA ILE A 293 7.86 -15.06 -40.86
C ILE A 293 9.26 -15.24 -41.45
N THR A 294 9.29 -15.65 -42.73
CA THR A 294 10.46 -15.46 -43.57
C THR A 294 10.81 -13.98 -43.57
N ALA A 295 12.05 -13.69 -43.18
CA ALA A 295 12.66 -12.39 -43.23
C ALA A 295 12.39 -11.71 -44.58
N ASP A 296 11.75 -10.56 -44.54
CA ASP A 296 12.30 -9.34 -45.13
C ASP A 296 11.46 -8.13 -44.73
N SER A 297 12.14 -7.01 -44.48
CA SER A 297 11.58 -5.69 -44.17
C SER A 297 11.03 -5.49 -42.75
N LEU A 298 11.92 -5.10 -41.83
CA LEU A 298 11.81 -3.84 -41.05
C LEU A 298 13.02 -3.73 -40.10
N THR A 299 14.19 -3.41 -40.63
CA THR A 299 15.30 -2.94 -39.81
C THR A 299 15.12 -1.45 -39.50
N LEU A 300 15.23 -1.11 -38.20
CA LEU A 300 15.20 0.24 -37.60
C LEU A 300 16.12 1.28 -38.28
N SER A 301 17.01 0.85 -39.17
CA SER A 301 17.85 1.68 -40.02
C SER A 301 17.09 2.70 -40.89
N ASN A 302 15.80 2.44 -41.20
CA ASN A 302 15.00 3.30 -42.09
C ASN A 302 14.26 4.46 -41.37
N LEU A 303 14.37 4.58 -40.05
CA LEU A 303 13.65 5.59 -39.25
C LEU A 303 14.51 6.79 -38.81
N LEU A 304 15.80 6.81 -39.14
CA LEU A 304 16.73 7.90 -38.78
C LEU A 304 17.09 8.83 -39.96
N LEU A 305 16.40 8.72 -41.09
CA LEU A 305 16.56 9.61 -42.24
C LEU A 305 15.20 9.99 -42.84
N SER A 306 14.46 10.85 -42.15
CA SER A 306 13.39 11.68 -42.74
C SER A 306 13.22 12.97 -41.96
#